data_AF-A0A943HBY4-F1
#
_entry.id   AF-A0A943HBY4-F1
#
_cell.length_a   1.000
_cell.length_b   1.000
_cell.length_c   1.000
_cell.angle_alpha   90.00
_cell.angle_beta   90.00
_cell.angle_gamma   90.00
#
_symmetry.space_group_name_H-M   'P 1'
#
loop_
_entity.id
_entity.type
_entity.pdbx_description
1 polymer ?
#
loop_
_entity_poly.entity_id
_entity_poly.type
_entity_poly.pdbx_seq_one_letter_code
_entity_poly.pdbx_strand_id
1 'polypeptide(L)'
;MSNREIISTEAMLRGFEYTGDNLFTFQEWKNRGYSVKKGEKAFLQTSIWKRTTKKDKDGKEISKMFMTKASLFTIDQVQLLN
;
A
#
# COMPACT_ATOMS: atom_id res chain seq x y z
N MET A 1 -7.91 -13.16 -5.17
CA MET A 1 -7.92 -11.69 -5.10
C MET A 1 -6.50 -11.19 -4.92
N SER A 2 -6.01 -10.48 -5.93
CA SER A 2 -4.75 -9.74 -5.92
C SER A 2 -4.89 -8.42 -5.15
N ASN A 3 -3.76 -7.83 -4.73
CA ASN A 3 -3.77 -6.51 -4.09
C ASN A 3 -4.40 -5.45 -5.00
N ARG A 4 -4.18 -5.53 -6.33
CA ARG A 4 -4.72 -4.58 -7.30
C ARG A 4 -6.25 -4.62 -7.34
N GLU A 5 -6.85 -5.81 -7.34
CA GLU A 5 -8.30 -5.97 -7.34
C GLU A 5 -8.94 -5.49 -6.04
N ILE A 6 -8.31 -5.78 -4.89
CA ILE A 6 -8.78 -5.33 -3.57
C ILE A 6 -8.81 -3.79 -3.53
N ILE A 7 -7.70 -3.16 -3.91
CA ILE A 7 -7.58 -1.70 -3.91
C ILE A 7 -8.56 -1.08 -4.92
N SER A 8 -8.66 -1.63 -6.13
CA SER A 8 -9.58 -1.15 -7.16
C SER A 8 -11.03 -1.20 -6.70
N THR A 9 -11.46 -2.32 -6.12
CA THR A 9 -12.83 -2.50 -5.64
C THR A 9 -13.16 -1.49 -4.55
N GLU A 10 -12.30 -1.35 -3.54
CA GLU A 10 -12.58 -0.42 -2.44
C GLU A 10 -12.45 1.05 -2.84
N ALA A 11 -11.57 1.37 -3.78
CA ALA A 11 -11.49 2.70 -4.36
C ALA A 11 -12.78 3.05 -5.13
N MET A 12 -13.30 2.14 -5.96
CA MET A 12 -14.54 2.33 -6.69
C MET A 12 -15.74 2.54 -5.77
N LEU A 13 -15.81 1.81 -4.64
CA LEU A 13 -16.86 2.02 -3.63
C LEU A 13 -16.82 3.42 -3.01
N ARG A 14 -15.67 4.11 -3.06
CA ARG A 14 -15.50 5.49 -2.61
C ARG A 14 -15.64 6.53 -3.73
N GLY A 15 -16.01 6.11 -4.94
CA GLY A 15 -16.08 6.98 -6.11
C GLY A 15 -14.71 7.41 -6.64
N PHE A 16 -13.66 6.65 -6.34
CA PHE A 16 -12.30 6.91 -6.79
C PHE A 16 -11.84 5.85 -7.78
N GLU A 17 -11.42 6.28 -8.97
CA GLU A 17 -10.86 5.37 -9.97
C GLU A 17 -9.40 5.03 -9.63
N TYR A 18 -9.11 3.75 -9.38
CA TYR A 18 -7.74 3.30 -9.15
C TYR A 18 -7.05 2.94 -10.47
N THR A 19 -6.06 3.74 -10.89
CA THR A 19 -5.32 3.54 -12.15
C THR A 19 -4.12 2.60 -11.99
N GLY A 20 -3.67 2.37 -10.76
CA GLY A 20 -2.45 1.61 -10.45
C GLY A 20 -1.30 2.47 -9.94
N ASP A 21 -1.32 3.77 -10.22
CA ASP A 21 -0.26 4.72 -9.95
C ASP A 21 -0.69 5.94 -9.12
N ASN A 22 -1.98 6.02 -8.76
CA ASN A 22 -2.55 7.14 -8.04
C ASN A 22 -2.85 6.87 -6.57
N LEU A 23 -2.60 5.65 -6.07
CA LEU A 23 -2.92 5.25 -4.71
C LEU A 23 -1.87 4.28 -4.15
N PHE A 24 -1.12 4.75 -3.14
CA PHE A 24 0.01 4.00 -2.59
C PHE A 24 0.10 4.08 -1.08
N THR A 25 0.82 3.11 -0.50
CA THR A 25 1.15 3.16 0.92
C THR A 25 2.15 4.27 1.21
N PHE A 26 2.22 4.73 2.45
CA PHE A 26 3.22 5.72 2.87
C PHE A 26 4.65 5.34 2.46
N GLN A 27 5.04 4.07 2.65
CA GLN A 27 6.37 3.58 2.31
C GLN A 27 6.62 3.63 0.80
N GLU A 28 5.61 3.29 0.00
CA GLU A 28 5.71 3.28 -1.46
C GLU A 28 5.82 4.72 -2.01
N TRP A 29 5.08 5.68 -1.44
CA TRP A 29 5.28 7.09 -1.73
C TRP A 29 6.70 7.56 -1.36
N LYS A 30 7.21 7.16 -0.19
CA LYS A 30 8.57 7.45 0.26
C LYS A 30 9.62 6.91 -0.72
N ASN A 31 9.45 5.69 -1.22
CA ASN A 31 10.34 5.10 -2.20
C ASN A 31 10.33 5.86 -3.55
N ARG A 32 9.22 6.54 -3.87
CA ARG A 32 9.04 7.36 -5.08
C ARG A 32 9.52 8.80 -4.91
N GLY A 33 10.08 9.17 -3.75
CA GLY A 33 10.51 10.54 -3.47
C GLY A 33 9.40 11.47 -3.02
N TYR A 34 8.33 10.94 -2.43
CA TYR A 34 7.24 11.71 -1.85
C TYR A 34 7.05 11.37 -0.37
N SER A 35 6.56 12.31 0.43
CA SER A 35 6.04 12.02 1.77
C SER A 35 4.60 12.46 1.88
N VAL A 36 3.79 11.70 2.61
CA VAL A 36 2.47 12.15 3.02
C VAL A 36 2.61 13.44 3.83
N LYS A 37 1.78 14.45 3.53
CA LYS A 37 1.74 15.73 4.23
C LYS A 37 1.37 15.50 5.69
N LYS A 38 1.97 16.28 6.60
CA LYS A 38 1.75 16.13 8.04
C LYS A 38 0.27 16.37 8.38
N GLY A 39 -0.35 15.42 9.08
CA GLY A 39 -1.75 15.51 9.52
C GLY A 39 -2.77 14.86 8.57
N GLU A 40 -2.34 14.43 7.37
CA GLU A 40 -3.22 13.75 6.43
C GLU A 40 -3.63 12.36 6.93
N LYS A 41 -4.93 12.06 6.78
CA LYS A 41 -5.49 10.73 7.05
C LYS A 41 -5.47 9.89 5.78
N ALA A 42 -5.33 8.57 5.91
CA ALA A 42 -5.37 7.67 4.76
C ALA A 42 -6.68 7.83 3.97
N PHE A 43 -6.59 8.02 2.66
CA PHE A 43 -7.74 8.02 1.77
C PHE A 43 -8.47 6.67 1.79
N LEU A 44 -7.72 5.58 1.85
CA LEU A 44 -8.28 4.23 1.90
C LEU A 44 -7.52 3.38 2.92
N GLN A 45 -8.25 2.55 3.67
CA GLN A 45 -7.67 1.54 4.54
C GLN A 45 -8.25 0.17 4.19
N THR A 46 -7.38 -0.74 3.73
CA THR A 46 -7.78 -2.06 3.25
C THR A 46 -6.87 -3.17 3.75
N SER A 47 -7.31 -4.41 3.69
CA SER A 47 -6.47 -5.58 3.95
C SER A 47 -5.85 -6.09 2.65
N ILE A 48 -4.54 -5.90 2.47
CA ILE A 48 -3.80 -6.41 1.30
C ILE A 48 -2.98 -7.65 1.68
N TRP A 49 -2.70 -8.50 0.69
CA TRP A 49 -1.76 -9.60 0.84
C TRP A 49 -0.32 -9.07 0.91
N LYS A 50 0.37 -9.43 2.00
CA LYS A 50 1.80 -9.17 2.18
C LYS A 50 2.55 -10.48 2.17
N ARG A 51 3.57 -10.58 1.31
CA ARG A 51 4.54 -11.67 1.31
C ARG A 51 5.68 -11.31 2.26
N THR A 52 6.01 -12.21 3.17
CA THR A 52 7.24 -12.14 3.98
C THR A 52 8.08 -13.38 3.70
N THR A 53 9.37 -13.17 3.47
CA THR A 53 10.35 -14.24 3.38
C THR A 53 11.17 -14.21 4.65
N LYS A 54 11.21 -15.33 5.36
CA LYS A 54 12.09 -15.51 6.52
C LYS A 54 13.00 -16.70 6.25
N LYS A 55 14.26 -16.61 6.68
CA LYS A 55 15.17 -17.76 6.70
C LYS A 55 14.90 -18.55 7.97
N ASP A 56 14.70 -19.85 7.83
CA ASP A 56 14.60 -20.77 8.97
C ASP A 56 15.98 -21.08 9.56
N LYS A 57 16.04 -21.84 10.66
CA LYS A 57 17.30 -22.20 11.34
C LYS A 57 18.24 -23.01 10.45
N ASP A 58 17.68 -23.76 9.49
CA ASP A 58 18.39 -24.52 8.47
C ASP A 58 18.76 -23.69 7.21
N GLY A 59 18.55 -22.36 7.24
CA GLY A 59 18.87 -21.48 6.11
C GLY A 59 17.91 -21.58 4.92
N LYS A 60 16.85 -22.40 5.00
CA LYS A 60 15.78 -22.45 3.99
C LYS A 60 14.93 -21.18 4.03
N GLU A 61 14.63 -20.63 2.85
CA GLU A 61 13.70 -19.51 2.72
C GLU A 61 12.25 -20.00 2.81
N ILE A 62 11.56 -19.60 3.87
CA ILE A 62 10.13 -19.83 4.05
C ILE A 62 9.41 -18.54 3.69
N SER A 63 8.65 -18.58 2.59
CA SER A 63 7.76 -17.48 2.25
C SER A 63 6.37 -17.72 2.85
N LYS A 64 5.91 -16.78 3.68
CA LYS A 64 4.54 -16.76 4.21
C LYS A 64 3.80 -15.58 3.61
N MET A 65 2.55 -15.79 3.22
CA MET A 65 1.63 -14.73 2.86
C MET A 65 0.60 -14.56 3.97
N PHE A 66 0.34 -13.31 4.34
CA PHE A 66 -0.71 -12.97 5.28
C PHE A 66 -1.37 -11.67 4.85
N MET A 67 -2.64 -11.49 5.22
CA MET A 67 -3.32 -10.21 5.01
C MET A 67 -2.89 -9.22 6.08
N THR A 68 -2.65 -7.97 5.69
CA THR A 68 -2.31 -6.88 6.61
C THR A 68 -3.06 -5.63 6.23
N LYS A 69 -3.43 -4.83 7.24
CA LYS A 69 -4.08 -3.54 7.03
C LYS A 69 -3.08 -2.56 6.44
N ALA A 70 -3.37 -2.05 5.25
CA ALA A 70 -2.63 -1.03 4.55
C ALA A 70 -3.41 0.28 4.55
N SER A 71 -2.71 1.36 4.87
CA SER A 71 -3.17 2.74 4.71
C SER A 71 -2.64 3.27 3.39
N LEU A 72 -3.54 3.68 2.51
CA LEU A 72 -3.26 4.14 1.16
C LEU A 72 -3.61 5.63 1.03
N PHE A 73 -2.78 6.36 0.32
CA PHE A 73 -2.83 7.81 0.16
C PHE A 73 -2.82 8.18 -1.32
N THR A 74 -3.57 9.22 -1.69
CA THR A 74 -3.57 9.76 -3.06
C THR A 74 -2.39 10.71 -3.29
N ILE A 75 -2.17 11.08 -4.54
CA ILE A 75 -1.17 12.09 -4.93
C ILE A 75 -1.39 13.45 -4.25
N ASP A 76 -2.64 13.85 -4.02
CA ASP A 76 -2.99 15.14 -3.39
C ASP A 76 -2.56 15.21 -1.92
N GLN A 77 -2.42 14.05 -1.28
CA GLN A 77 -2.06 13.93 0.13
C GLN A 77 -0.55 13.89 0.36
N VAL A 78 0.25 13.85 -0.71
CA VAL A 78 1.71 13.80 -0.62
C VAL A 78 2.35 15.09 -1.11
N GLN A 79 3.58 15.30 -0.69
CA GLN A 79 4.46 16.38 -1.11
C GLN A 79 5.81 15.78 -1.50
N LEU A 80 6.54 16.44 -2.39
CA LEU A 80 7.88 16.01 -2.78
C LEU A 80 8.77 15.93 -1.53
N LEU A 81 9.56 14.87 -1.43
CA LEU A 81 10.62 14.77 -0.45
C LEU A 81 11.77 15.66 -0.96
N ASN A 82 11.95 16.81 -0.32
CA ASN A 82 13.11 17.67 -0.58
C ASN A 82 14.41 17.07 -0.02
#